data_AF-A0A660ZYW9-F1
#
_entry.id   AF-A0A660ZYW9-F1
#
_cell.length_a   1.000
_cell.length_b   1.000
_cell.length_c   1.000
_cell.angle_alpha   90.00
_cell.angle_beta   90.00
_cell.angle_gamma   90.00
#
_symmetry.space_group_name_H-M   'P 1'
#
loop_
_entity.id
_entity.type
_entity.pdbx_description
1 polymer ?
#
loop_
_entity_poly.entity_id
_entity_poly.type
_entity_poly.pdbx_seq_one_letter_code
_entity_poly.pdbx_strand_id
1 'polypeptide(L)'
;MVLVKEPAKKPTPKPPPYSAEFLEFWAAYPRKIGKGAAWKVWKQRKDRPKNGDMLASVEAHKRSEQWTKDGGQYIPHPATFLNQARWEDEPDSADREVWI
;
A
#
# COMPACT_ATOMS: atom_id res chain seq x y z
N MET A 1 -2.76 17.81 20.95
CA MET A 1 -1.78 17.79 19.84
C MET A 1 -1.42 16.34 19.57
N VAL A 2 -2.09 15.69 18.61
CA VAL A 2 -1.88 14.25 18.37
C VAL A 2 -0.60 14.02 17.55
N LEU A 3 0.33 13.41 18.25
CA LEU A 3 1.63 12.89 17.86
C LEU A 3 1.54 11.91 16.69
N VAL A 4 1.88 12.34 15.46
CA VAL A 4 2.15 11.39 14.36
C VAL A 4 3.65 11.20 14.26
N LYS A 5 4.10 10.08 14.84
CA LYS A 5 5.49 9.64 14.89
C LYS A 5 6.02 9.36 13.48
N GLU A 6 6.98 10.15 13.03
CA GLU A 6 8.01 9.68 12.10
C GLU A 6 8.91 8.66 12.83
N PRO A 7 9.31 7.57 12.15
CA PRO A 7 10.68 7.11 12.34
C PRO A 7 11.39 6.76 11.02
N ALA A 8 12.45 7.53 10.74
CA ALA A 8 13.84 7.10 10.46
C ALA A 8 14.10 5.91 9.49
N LYS A 9 15.05 5.89 8.56
CA LYS A 9 16.23 6.70 8.17
C LYS A 9 16.73 6.09 6.84
N LYS A 10 17.29 6.88 5.92
CA LYS A 10 18.13 6.37 4.80
C LYS A 10 19.56 6.11 5.33
N PRO A 11 20.27 5.08 4.80
CA PRO A 11 21.55 5.36 4.14
C PRO A 11 21.67 4.72 2.74
N THR A 12 22.58 5.29 1.94
CA THR A 12 22.93 5.15 0.50
C THR A 12 23.80 3.90 0.17
N PRO A 13 24.48 3.79 -1.00
CA PRO A 13 24.02 3.50 -2.35
C PRO A 13 24.45 2.07 -2.81
N LYS A 14 23.46 1.21 -3.05
CA LYS A 14 23.58 0.06 -3.96
C LYS A 14 22.40 0.20 -4.92
N PRO A 15 22.52 -0.12 -6.23
CA PRO A 15 21.39 -0.06 -7.14
C PRO A 15 20.24 -0.81 -6.45
N PRO A 16 19.09 -0.15 -6.23
CA PRO A 16 18.04 -0.76 -5.43
C PRO A 16 17.68 -2.08 -6.12
N PRO A 17 17.63 -3.22 -5.41
CA PRO A 17 17.20 -4.48 -5.99
C PRO A 17 15.68 -4.50 -6.22
N TYR A 18 15.06 -3.33 -6.41
CA TYR A 18 13.62 -3.08 -6.44
C TYR A 18 13.23 -2.56 -7.82
N SER A 19 12.19 -3.12 -8.42
CA SER A 19 11.61 -2.62 -9.67
C SER A 19 11.03 -1.21 -9.48
N ALA A 20 10.98 -0.43 -10.57
CA ALA A 20 10.35 0.90 -10.59
C ALA A 20 8.91 0.85 -10.06
N GLU A 21 8.12 -0.12 -10.53
CA GLU A 21 6.73 -0.33 -10.12
C GLU A 21 6.58 -0.50 -8.60
N PHE A 22 7.48 -1.28 -7.97
CA PHE A 22 7.47 -1.45 -6.52
C PHE A 22 7.82 -0.14 -5.79
N LEU A 23 8.73 0.66 -6.35
CA LEU A 23 9.11 1.93 -5.75
C LEU A 23 7.96 2.94 -5.82
N GLU A 24 7.19 2.95 -6.91
CA GLU A 24 5.99 3.75 -7.06
C GLU A 24 4.92 3.34 -6.05
N PHE A 25 4.62 2.04 -5.97
CA PHE A 25 3.71 1.48 -4.95
C PHE A 25 4.17 1.85 -3.53
N TRP A 26 5.46 1.69 -3.25
CA TRP A 26 6.05 2.04 -1.96
C TRP A 26 5.98 3.54 -1.66
N ALA A 27 6.05 4.40 -2.68
CA ALA A 27 5.95 5.83 -2.52
C ALA A 27 4.51 6.27 -2.16
N ALA A 28 3.51 5.65 -2.80
CA ALA A 28 2.09 5.93 -2.59
C ALA A 28 1.57 5.48 -1.21
N TYR A 29 2.13 4.40 -0.66
CA TYR A 29 1.66 3.82 0.59
C TYR A 29 1.93 4.74 1.81
N PRO A 30 0.94 5.07 2.64
CA PRO A 30 1.12 5.98 3.78
C PRO A 30 1.98 5.38 4.90
N ARG A 31 1.87 4.06 5.15
CA ARG A 31 2.61 3.35 6.22
C ARG A 31 3.76 2.50 5.65
N LYS A 32 4.95 3.08 5.59
CA LYS A 32 6.15 2.50 4.92
C LYS A 32 6.97 1.61 5.85
N ILE A 33 6.41 0.48 6.29
CA ILE A 33 7.05 -0.47 7.22
C ILE A 33 7.34 -1.82 6.54
N GLY A 34 8.52 -2.39 6.79
CA GLY A 34 8.85 -3.75 6.34
C GLY A 34 9.14 -3.89 4.84
N LYS A 35 9.90 -2.95 4.24
CA LYS A 35 10.19 -2.91 2.79
C LYS A 35 10.74 -4.21 2.23
N GLY A 36 11.61 -4.91 2.96
CA GLY A 36 12.18 -6.19 2.53
C GLY A 36 11.13 -7.31 2.42
N ALA A 37 10.22 -7.40 3.38
CA ALA A 37 9.12 -8.36 3.33
C ALA A 37 8.17 -8.04 2.18
N ALA A 38 7.80 -6.76 2.01
CA ALA A 38 6.95 -6.33 0.91
C ALA A 38 7.57 -6.66 -0.46
N TRP A 39 8.88 -6.44 -0.64
CA TRP A 39 9.58 -6.80 -1.87
C TRP A 39 9.61 -8.31 -2.12
N LYS A 40 9.78 -9.11 -1.06
CA LYS A 40 9.75 -10.58 -1.18
C LYS A 40 8.39 -11.06 -1.68
N VAL A 41 7.30 -10.48 -1.17
CA VAL A 41 5.93 -10.79 -1.63
C VAL A 41 5.70 -10.27 -3.04
N TRP A 42 6.13 -9.04 -3.34
CA TRP A 42 6.07 -8.45 -4.68
C TRP A 42 6.69 -9.39 -5.71
N LYS A 43 7.89 -9.92 -5.48
CA LYS A 43 8.52 -10.87 -6.40
C LYS A 43 7.82 -12.23 -6.50
N GLN A 44 7.20 -12.70 -5.42
CA GLN A 44 6.55 -14.01 -5.39
C GLN A 44 5.18 -14.00 -6.08
N ARG A 45 4.42 -12.90 -5.94
CA ARG A 45 3.09 -12.75 -6.53
C ARG A 45 3.20 -12.47 -8.02
N LYS A 46 2.61 -13.33 -8.86
CA LYS A 46 2.55 -13.15 -10.32
C LYS A 46 1.16 -12.69 -10.78
N ASP A 47 0.17 -12.92 -9.94
CA ASP A 47 -1.25 -12.55 -10.02
C ASP A 47 -1.54 -11.05 -9.83
N ARG A 48 -0.51 -10.20 -9.76
CA ARG A 48 -0.72 -8.78 -9.49
C ARG A 48 -1.28 -8.08 -10.72
N PRO A 49 -2.21 -7.14 -10.52
CA PRO A 49 -2.70 -6.28 -11.60
C PRO A 49 -1.58 -5.35 -12.06
N LYS A 50 -1.87 -4.59 -13.11
CA LYS A 50 -0.96 -3.55 -13.58
C LYS A 50 -0.65 -2.58 -12.44
N ASN A 51 0.56 -2.01 -12.46
CA ASN A 51 0.97 -1.09 -11.41
C ASN A 51 0.00 0.09 -11.24
N GLY A 52 -0.61 0.58 -12.33
CA GLY A 52 -1.64 1.63 -12.29
C GLY A 52 -2.87 1.25 -11.48
N ASP A 53 -3.47 0.09 -11.74
CA ASP A 53 -4.62 -0.42 -10.98
C ASP A 53 -4.25 -0.66 -9.51
N MET A 54 -3.06 -1.20 -9.24
CA MET A 54 -2.57 -1.39 -7.88
C MET A 54 -2.44 -0.07 -7.12
N LEU A 55 -1.90 0.97 -7.76
CA LEU A 55 -1.80 2.30 -7.20
C LEU A 55 -3.18 2.92 -6.96
N ALA A 56 -4.10 2.78 -7.92
CA ALA A 56 -5.48 3.24 -7.78
C ALA A 56 -6.19 2.60 -6.59
N SER A 57 -6.07 1.28 -6.40
CA SER A 57 -6.60 0.60 -5.22
C SER A 57 -5.99 1.14 -3.93
N VAL A 58 -4.67 1.35 -3.87
CA VAL A 58 -4.02 1.94 -2.68
C VAL A 58 -4.53 3.35 -2.40
N GLU A 59 -4.74 4.17 -3.43
CA GLU A 59 -5.29 5.51 -3.27
C GLU A 59 -6.73 5.50 -2.80
N ALA A 60 -7.56 4.57 -3.29
CA ALA A 60 -8.93 4.39 -2.84
C ALA A 60 -8.98 3.93 -1.37
N HIS A 61 -8.22 2.88 -1.03
CA HIS A 61 -8.11 2.40 0.36
C HIS A 61 -7.60 3.49 1.32
N LYS A 62 -6.67 4.35 0.86
CA LYS A 62 -6.18 5.50 1.64
C LYS A 62 -7.28 6.52 1.98
N ARG A 63 -8.34 6.60 1.17
CA ARG A 63 -9.50 7.48 1.40
C ARG A 63 -10.60 6.78 2.21
N SER A 64 -10.59 5.46 2.28
CA SER A 64 -11.59 4.69 3.04
C SER A 64 -11.56 5.01 4.53
N GLU A 65 -12.71 4.90 5.19
CA GLU A 65 -12.83 5.12 6.63
C GLU A 65 -11.85 4.23 7.40
N GLN A 66 -11.65 2.98 6.95
CA GLN A 66 -10.80 2.02 7.64
C GLN A 66 -9.32 2.45 7.75
N TRP A 67 -8.79 3.18 6.77
CA TRP A 67 -7.40 3.69 6.80
C TRP A 67 -7.28 5.10 7.35
N THR A 68 -8.37 5.86 7.39
CA THR A 68 -8.40 7.22 7.96
C THR A 68 -8.75 7.21 9.45
N LYS A 69 -9.49 6.18 9.90
CA LYS A 69 -9.87 5.98 11.30
C LYS A 69 -8.65 5.81 12.20
N ASP A 70 -8.74 6.43 13.37
CA ASP A 70 -7.67 6.47 14.38
C ASP A 70 -6.31 6.95 13.81
N GLY A 71 -6.34 7.88 12.85
CA GLY A 71 -5.12 8.41 12.22
C GLY A 71 -4.32 7.37 11.43
N GLY A 72 -4.99 6.31 10.94
CA GLY A 72 -4.34 5.26 10.15
C GLY A 72 -3.67 4.17 10.98
N GLN A 73 -4.10 3.98 12.22
CA GLN A 73 -3.64 2.89 13.08
C GLN A 73 -3.90 1.50 12.45
N TYR A 74 -5.02 1.36 11.74
CA TYR A 74 -5.46 0.11 11.10
C TYR A 74 -4.94 -0.08 9.67
N ILE A 75 -4.04 0.79 9.18
CA ILE A 75 -3.43 0.60 7.86
C ILE A 75 -2.58 -0.68 7.90
N PRO A 76 -2.91 -1.71 7.09
CA PRO A 76 -2.12 -2.94 7.04
C PRO A 76 -0.71 -2.64 6.52
N HIS A 77 0.25 -3.49 6.87
CA HIS A 77 1.58 -3.37 6.28
C HIS A 77 1.53 -3.62 4.76
N PRO A 78 2.39 -2.97 3.96
CA PRO A 78 2.42 -3.18 2.51
C PRO A 78 2.67 -4.65 2.12
N ALA A 79 3.42 -5.40 2.94
CA ALA A 79 3.57 -6.85 2.74
C ALA A 79 2.26 -7.62 2.95
N THR A 80 1.46 -7.24 3.95
CA THR A 80 0.14 -7.82 4.22
C THR A 80 -0.85 -7.47 3.12
N PHE A 81 -0.87 -6.20 2.69
CA PHE A 81 -1.68 -5.74 1.57
C PHE A 81 -1.41 -6.59 0.31
N LEU A 82 -0.13 -6.84 0.03
CA LEU A 82 0.27 -7.65 -1.12
C LEU A 82 -0.04 -9.16 -0.95
N ASN A 83 0.18 -9.71 0.25
CA ASN A 83 -0.06 -11.13 0.55
C ASN A 83 -1.53 -11.50 0.58
N GLN A 84 -2.41 -10.55 0.90
CA GLN A 84 -3.85 -10.78 0.99
C GLN A 84 -4.60 -10.34 -0.27
N ALA A 85 -3.89 -9.93 -1.34
CA ALA A 85 -4.52 -9.43 -2.55
C ALA A 85 -5.54 -8.33 -2.30
N ARG A 86 -5.25 -7.43 -1.34
CA ARG A 86 -6.19 -6.39 -0.90
C ARG A 86 -6.51 -5.34 -1.96
N TRP A 87 -5.81 -5.36 -3.09
CA TRP A 87 -6.18 -4.58 -4.26
C TRP A 87 -7.48 -5.06 -4.93
N GLU A 88 -7.87 -6.33 -4.72
CA GLU A 88 -9.15 -6.91 -5.16
C GLU A 88 -10.28 -6.67 -4.15
N ASP A 89 -9.93 -6.34 -2.92
CA ASP A 89 -10.90 -6.01 -1.88
C ASP A 89 -11.52 -4.65 -2.20
N GLU A 90 -12.85 -4.61 -2.26
CA GLU A 90 -13.59 -3.38 -2.49
C GLU A 90 -13.30 -2.42 -1.31
N PRO A 91 -12.61 -1.29 -1.56
CA PRO A 91 -12.46 -0.28 -0.53
C PRO A 91 -13.87 0.14 -0.14
N ASP A 92 -14.21 0.08 1.14
CA ASP A 92 -15.49 0.55 1.69
C ASP A 92 -15.64 2.03 1.30
N SER A 93 -16.19 2.21 0.11
CA SER A 93 -16.40 3.46 -0.58
C SER A 93 -17.90 3.43 -0.77
N ALA A 94 -18.55 4.42 -0.20
CA ALA A 94 -20.00 4.63 -0.24
C ALA A 94 -20.50 4.98 -1.65
N ASP A 95 -19.99 4.30 -2.68
CA ASP A 95 -20.34 4.46 -4.10
C ASP A 95 -20.61 3.08 -4.70
N ARG A 96 -21.52 2.34 -4.06
CA ARG A 96 -22.14 1.13 -4.62
C ARG A 96 -23.51 1.47 -5.19
N GLU A 97 -23.59 2.34 -6.18
CA GLU A 97 -24.85 2.54 -6.92
C GLU A 97 -24.61 2.89 -8.39
N VAL A 98 -24.39 1.88 -9.23
CA VAL A 98 -24.93 1.85 -10.61
C VAL A 98 -25.31 0.40 -10.94
N TRP A 99 -26.56 0.05 -10.63
CA TRP A 99 -27.28 -1.02 -11.32
C TRP A 99 -27.71 -0.45 -12.67
N ILE A 100 -27.17 -0.98 -13.78
CA ILE A 100 -27.78 -0.85 -15.12
C ILE A 100 -28.14 -2.25 -15.59
#